data_AF-X1BDS0-F1
#
_entry.id   AF-X1BDS0-F1
#
_cell.length_a   1.000
_cell.length_b   1.000
_cell.length_c   1.000
_cell.angle_alpha   90.00
_cell.angle_beta   90.00
_cell.angle_gamma   90.00
#
_symmetry.space_group_name_H-M   'P 1'
#
loop_
_entity.id
_entity.type
_entity.pdbx_description
1 polymer ?
#
loop_
_entity_poly.entity_id
_entity_poly.type
_entity_poly.pdbx_seq_one_letter_code
_entity_poly.pdbx_strand_id
1 'polypeptide(L)'
;QAHLPLELGLDVKDPDSVGADRICNVVATRELYGAPCVVVDLGTAITFGVVNEAGHFIGGSIAPGMETSARQLFSGAALLSAVDLKVPETVIGRDTETNLQAGIIFGTVDQIDGMVRRIQEEAGWDKMNVVITGGLGGLISGELRTPAVYDPDLTVKGLRLIYQQCS
;
A
#
# COMPACT_ATOMS: atom_id res chain seq x y z
N GLN A 1 -17.86 13.93 -13.80
CA GLN A 1 -16.70 13.07 -13.55
C GLN A 1 -15.49 13.75 -14.16
N ALA A 2 -14.43 13.95 -13.38
CA ALA A 2 -13.17 14.46 -13.90
C ALA A 2 -12.39 13.28 -14.51
N HIS A 3 -11.90 13.44 -15.73
CA HIS A 3 -11.05 12.46 -16.39
C HIS A 3 -9.61 12.96 -16.38
N LEU A 4 -8.71 12.11 -15.89
CA LEU A 4 -7.27 12.35 -15.96
C LEU A 4 -6.71 11.79 -17.27
N PRO A 5 -5.47 12.20 -17.65
CA PRO A 5 -4.73 11.53 -18.71
C PRO A 5 -4.74 10.01 -18.47
N LEU A 6 -4.82 9.22 -19.55
CA LEU A 6 -5.05 7.76 -19.55
C LEU A 6 -6.51 7.31 -19.35
N GLU A 7 -7.50 8.18 -19.52
CA GLU A 7 -8.92 7.81 -19.29
C GLU A 7 -9.16 7.25 -17.86
N LEU A 8 -8.35 7.65 -16.87
CA LEU A 8 -8.60 7.32 -15.47
C LEU A 8 -9.79 8.16 -14.97
N GLY A 9 -10.93 7.52 -14.81
CA GLY A 9 -12.07 8.09 -14.09
C GLY A 9 -11.80 8.11 -12.59
N LEU A 10 -12.02 9.27 -11.96
CA LEU A 10 -12.03 9.41 -10.50
C LEU A 10 -13.49 9.30 -10.00
N ASP A 11 -13.84 8.14 -9.45
CA ASP A 11 -15.16 7.86 -8.88
C ASP A 11 -15.09 7.93 -7.35
N VAL A 12 -14.78 9.13 -6.88
CA VAL A 12 -14.74 9.49 -5.46
C VAL A 12 -15.55 10.76 -5.26
N LYS A 13 -15.98 11.01 -4.01
CA LYS A 13 -16.80 12.19 -3.68
C LYS A 13 -16.11 13.51 -3.98
N ASP A 14 -14.81 13.57 -3.77
CA ASP A 14 -13.98 14.77 -3.96
C ASP A 14 -12.71 14.43 -4.75
N PRO A 15 -12.77 14.50 -6.09
CA PRO A 15 -11.64 14.17 -6.96
C PRO A 15 -10.40 15.06 -6.74
N ASP A 16 -10.60 16.33 -6.37
CA ASP A 16 -9.52 17.30 -6.20
C ASP A 16 -8.70 17.04 -4.93
N SER A 17 -9.26 16.28 -3.97
CA SER A 17 -8.57 15.86 -2.75
C SER A 17 -7.61 14.67 -2.93
N VAL A 18 -7.60 14.04 -4.12
CA VAL A 18 -6.77 12.85 -4.35
C VAL A 18 -5.32 13.28 -4.59
N GLY A 19 -4.41 12.77 -3.75
CA GLY A 19 -2.97 13.03 -3.86
C GLY A 19 -2.38 12.61 -5.22
N ALA A 20 -1.45 13.41 -5.73
CA ALA A 20 -0.82 13.17 -7.03
C ALA A 20 0.01 11.87 -7.07
N ASP A 21 0.65 11.52 -5.97
CA ASP A 21 1.34 10.24 -5.76
C ASP A 21 0.39 9.05 -5.89
N ARG A 22 -0.80 9.15 -5.28
CA ARG A 22 -1.84 8.11 -5.38
C ARG A 22 -2.33 7.98 -6.81
N ILE A 23 -2.53 9.10 -7.52
CA ILE A 23 -2.88 9.09 -8.95
C ILE A 23 -1.80 8.35 -9.76
N CYS A 24 -0.53 8.69 -9.57
CA CYS A 24 0.57 8.01 -10.27
C CYS A 24 0.57 6.50 -9.99
N ASN A 25 0.43 6.11 -8.72
CA ASN A 25 0.40 4.71 -8.32
C ASN A 25 -0.74 3.94 -8.98
N VAL A 26 -1.98 4.44 -8.90
CA VAL A 26 -3.15 3.73 -9.47
C VAL A 26 -3.11 3.68 -10.99
N VAL A 27 -2.60 4.73 -11.64
CA VAL A 27 -2.34 4.72 -13.08
C VAL A 27 -1.35 3.61 -13.43
N ALA A 28 -0.17 3.58 -12.80
CA ALA A 28 0.83 2.57 -13.09
C ALA A 28 0.31 1.15 -12.80
N THR A 29 -0.39 0.96 -11.68
CA THR A 29 -0.97 -0.35 -11.33
C THR A 29 -1.93 -0.82 -12.40
N ARG A 30 -2.86 0.04 -12.84
CA ARG A 30 -3.83 -0.30 -13.87
C ARG A 30 -3.16 -0.60 -15.21
N GLU A 31 -2.26 0.28 -15.66
CA GLU A 31 -1.64 0.15 -17.00
C GLU A 31 -0.68 -1.04 -17.09
N LEU A 32 0.07 -1.35 -16.03
CA LEU A 32 1.12 -2.37 -16.07
C LEU A 32 0.62 -3.75 -15.63
N TYR A 33 -0.42 -3.81 -14.79
CA TYR A 33 -0.89 -5.06 -14.20
C TYR A 33 -2.37 -5.37 -14.49
N GLY A 34 -3.16 -4.39 -14.94
CA GLY A 34 -4.57 -4.55 -15.29
C GLY A 34 -5.53 -4.33 -14.12
N ALA A 35 -6.82 -4.18 -14.44
CA ALA A 35 -7.92 -3.97 -13.48
C ALA A 35 -8.84 -5.22 -13.40
N PRO A 36 -9.57 -5.45 -12.29
CA PRO A 36 -9.56 -4.65 -11.07
C PRO A 36 -8.26 -4.84 -10.28
N CYS A 37 -7.84 -3.82 -9.54
CA CYS A 37 -6.59 -3.87 -8.81
C CYS A 37 -6.56 -3.00 -7.55
N VAL A 38 -5.65 -3.37 -6.65
CA VAL A 38 -5.27 -2.61 -5.46
C VAL A 38 -3.78 -2.34 -5.49
N VAL A 39 -3.43 -1.09 -5.25
CA VAL A 39 -2.06 -0.70 -4.90
C VAL A 39 -1.97 -0.45 -3.40
N VAL A 40 -0.93 -0.99 -2.77
CA VAL A 40 -0.56 -0.76 -1.37
C VAL A 40 0.79 -0.04 -1.34
N ASP A 41 0.80 1.22 -0.92
CA ASP A 41 2.02 2.01 -0.79
C ASP A 41 2.49 2.02 0.66
N LEU A 42 3.67 1.46 0.92
CA LEU A 42 4.32 1.40 2.24
C LEU A 42 5.32 2.55 2.42
N GLY A 43 4.78 3.75 2.61
CA GLY A 43 5.55 4.96 2.92
C GLY A 43 5.36 5.43 4.38
N THR A 44 5.35 6.76 4.57
CA THR A 44 5.05 7.38 5.88
C THR A 44 3.65 6.98 6.38
N ALA A 45 2.73 6.76 5.45
CA ALA A 45 1.44 6.10 5.67
C ALA A 45 1.41 4.80 4.85
N ILE A 46 0.60 3.84 5.29
CA ILE A 46 0.15 2.74 4.44
C ILE A 46 -1.10 3.23 3.72
N THR A 47 -1.05 3.31 2.39
CA THR A 47 -2.25 3.67 1.61
C THR A 47 -2.68 2.50 0.74
N PHE A 48 -3.99 2.34 0.62
CA PHE A 48 -4.63 1.43 -0.31
C PHE A 48 -5.32 2.27 -1.39
N GLY A 49 -4.98 2.06 -2.65
CA GLY A 49 -5.66 2.65 -3.79
C GLY A 49 -6.40 1.57 -4.57
N VAL A 50 -7.71 1.73 -4.76
CA VAL A 50 -8.57 0.72 -5.36
C VAL A 50 -9.03 1.19 -6.73
N VAL A 51 -8.85 0.34 -7.74
CA VAL A 51 -9.32 0.54 -9.11
C VAL A 51 -10.29 -0.58 -9.48
N ASN A 52 -11.49 -0.21 -9.93
CA ASN A 52 -12.52 -1.18 -10.28
C ASN A 52 -12.31 -1.81 -11.66
N GLU A 53 -13.18 -2.76 -12.04
CA GLU A 53 -13.13 -3.46 -13.33
C GLU A 53 -13.26 -2.53 -14.55
N ALA A 54 -13.92 -1.38 -14.38
CA ALA A 54 -14.01 -0.34 -15.41
C ALA A 54 -12.74 0.52 -15.52
N GLY A 55 -11.72 0.25 -14.70
CA GLY A 55 -10.46 1.00 -14.69
C GLY A 55 -10.57 2.37 -14.02
N HIS A 56 -11.60 2.61 -13.21
CA HIS A 56 -11.78 3.84 -12.44
C HIS A 56 -11.20 3.70 -11.03
N PHE A 57 -10.56 4.76 -10.55
CA PHE A 57 -10.17 4.87 -9.15
C PHE A 57 -11.40 5.16 -8.29
N ILE A 58 -11.75 4.23 -7.39
CA ILE A 58 -12.95 4.29 -6.55
C ILE A 58 -12.65 4.67 -5.09
N GLY A 59 -11.39 4.99 -4.78
CA GLY A 59 -10.95 5.38 -3.44
C GLY A 59 -10.02 4.36 -2.79
N GLY A 60 -10.20 4.16 -1.47
CA GLY A 60 -9.41 3.23 -0.68
C GLY A 60 -9.27 3.66 0.77
N SER A 61 -8.17 3.27 1.43
CA SER A 61 -7.97 3.50 2.86
C SER A 61 -6.56 3.98 3.18
N ILE A 62 -6.38 4.60 4.34
CA ILE A 62 -5.10 5.14 4.81
C ILE A 62 -4.92 4.73 6.27
N ALA A 63 -3.74 4.23 6.60
CA ALA A 63 -3.33 3.87 7.94
C ALA A 63 -1.93 4.42 8.23
N PRO A 64 -1.52 4.53 9.51
CA PRO A 64 -0.16 4.88 9.86
C PRO A 64 0.87 3.91 9.24
N GLY A 65 1.98 4.46 8.72
CA GLY A 65 3.12 3.67 8.23
C GLY A 65 3.82 2.90 9.35
N MET A 66 4.58 1.87 8.98
CA MET A 66 5.36 1.08 9.96
C MET A 66 6.34 1.94 10.77
N GLU A 67 7.18 2.73 10.09
CA GLU A 67 8.12 3.63 10.75
C GLU A 67 7.41 4.70 11.59
N THR A 68 6.28 5.22 11.09
CA THR A 68 5.47 6.20 11.83
C THR A 68 4.94 5.59 13.12
N SER A 69 4.35 4.39 13.05
CA SER A 69 3.84 3.65 14.21
C SER A 69 4.94 3.29 15.19
N ALA A 70 6.07 2.79 14.70
CA ALA A 70 7.24 2.45 15.52
C ALA A 70 7.78 3.68 16.25
N ARG A 71 7.97 4.80 15.52
CA ARG A 71 8.43 6.07 16.11
C ARG A 71 7.48 6.58 17.19
N GLN A 72 6.17 6.51 16.97
CA GLN A 72 5.19 6.92 17.97
C GLN A 72 5.23 6.03 19.21
N LEU A 73 5.33 4.71 19.03
CA LEU A 73 5.48 3.75 20.13
C LEU A 73 6.74 4.03 20.95
N PHE A 74 7.86 4.37 20.31
CA PHE A 74 9.12 4.71 20.98
C PHE A 74 9.07 6.09 21.66
N SER A 75 8.35 7.06 21.10
CA SER A 75 8.24 8.40 21.68
C SER A 75 7.60 8.41 23.07
N GLY A 76 6.73 7.43 23.37
CA GLY A 76 6.10 7.25 24.68
C GLY A 76 6.90 6.38 25.65
N ALA A 77 8.02 5.78 25.22
CA ALA A 77 8.76 4.78 25.98
C ALA A 77 10.27 5.07 25.96
N ALA A 78 10.78 5.65 27.05
CA ALA A 78 12.15 6.15 27.20
C ALA A 78 13.29 5.13 26.97
N LEU A 79 12.97 3.83 26.83
CA LEU A 79 13.93 2.73 26.69
C LEU A 79 14.00 2.12 25.28
N LEU A 80 13.16 2.55 24.33
CA LEU A 80 12.92 1.81 23.08
C LEU A 80 13.52 2.44 21.81
N SER A 81 14.42 3.43 21.94
CA SER A 81 14.70 4.40 20.89
C SER A 81 15.50 3.94 19.65
N ALA A 82 15.77 2.65 19.44
CA ALA A 82 16.56 2.19 18.29
C ALA A 82 16.39 0.69 17.95
N VAL A 83 15.17 0.19 17.79
CA VAL A 83 14.97 -1.17 17.25
C VAL A 83 14.97 -1.13 15.73
N ASP A 84 15.94 -1.82 15.11
CA ASP A 84 15.95 -2.04 13.67
C ASP A 84 14.78 -2.96 13.27
N LEU A 85 14.05 -2.58 12.23
CA LEU A 85 12.94 -3.38 11.71
C LEU A 85 13.50 -4.49 10.79
N LYS A 86 13.42 -5.72 11.29
CA LYS A 86 13.77 -6.95 10.55
C LYS A 86 12.66 -7.98 10.75
N VAL A 87 12.46 -8.86 9.76
CA VAL A 87 11.52 -9.98 9.89
C VAL A 87 12.05 -10.92 10.98
N PRO A 88 11.32 -11.12 12.09
CA PRO A 88 11.75 -12.04 13.13
C PRO A 88 11.39 -13.49 12.76
N GLU A 89 12.16 -14.45 13.27
CA GLU A 89 11.94 -15.89 12.99
C GLU A 89 10.60 -16.41 13.55
N THR A 90 10.08 -15.79 14.61
CA THR A 90 8.84 -16.22 15.27
C THR A 90 8.01 -15.02 15.71
N VAL A 91 6.69 -15.22 15.80
CA VAL A 91 5.75 -14.19 16.27
C VAL A 91 5.75 -14.03 17.81
N ILE A 92 6.18 -15.06 18.55
CA ILE A 92 6.27 -15.03 20.02
C ILE A 92 7.70 -14.67 20.43
N GLY A 93 8.01 -13.36 20.43
CA GLY A 93 9.29 -12.84 20.89
C GLY A 93 9.57 -13.15 22.37
N ARG A 94 10.86 -13.22 22.74
CA ARG A 94 11.32 -13.55 24.11
C ARG A 94 12.05 -12.40 24.81
N ASP A 95 12.20 -11.29 24.13
CA ASP A 95 12.73 -10.04 24.63
C ASP A 95 12.00 -8.88 23.97
N THR A 96 12.22 -7.67 24.49
CA THR A 96 11.52 -6.47 24.03
C THR A 96 11.76 -6.18 22.55
N GLU A 97 12.97 -6.41 22.03
CA GLU A 97 13.30 -6.17 20.62
C GLU A 97 12.49 -7.10 19.71
N THR A 98 12.52 -8.41 19.98
CA THR A 98 11.80 -9.42 19.20
C THR A 98 10.29 -9.30 19.37
N ASN A 99 9.79 -8.90 20.55
CA ASN A 99 8.37 -8.60 20.75
C ASN A 99 7.92 -7.41 19.87
N LEU A 100 8.71 -6.34 19.80
CA LEU A 100 8.41 -5.17 18.98
C LEU A 100 8.47 -5.49 17.49
N GLN A 101 9.53 -6.16 17.04
CA GLN A 101 9.68 -6.59 15.65
C GLN A 101 8.51 -7.47 15.22
N ALA A 102 8.14 -8.48 16.02
CA ALA A 102 7.04 -9.36 15.69
C ALA A 102 5.71 -8.60 15.59
N GLY A 103 5.41 -7.73 16.56
CA GLY A 103 4.19 -6.94 16.57
C GLY A 103 4.09 -5.95 15.40
N ILE A 104 5.19 -5.27 15.07
CA ILE A 104 5.21 -4.27 14.00
C ILE A 104 5.18 -4.93 12.62
N ILE A 105 6.06 -5.92 12.38
CA ILE A 105 6.19 -6.57 11.06
C ILE A 105 4.97 -7.43 10.77
N PHE A 106 4.70 -8.46 11.58
CA PHE A 106 3.59 -9.38 11.30
C PHE A 106 2.23 -8.71 11.49
N GLY A 107 2.12 -7.71 12.38
CA GLY A 107 0.92 -6.89 12.47
C GLY A 107 0.65 -6.11 11.18
N THR A 108 1.69 -5.60 10.52
CA THR A 108 1.56 -4.92 9.23
C THR A 108 1.20 -5.90 8.10
N VAL A 109 1.84 -7.08 8.09
CA VAL A 109 1.51 -8.16 7.14
C VAL A 109 0.03 -8.54 7.25
N ASP A 110 -0.44 -8.85 8.45
CA ASP A 110 -1.84 -9.23 8.68
C ASP A 110 -2.81 -8.06 8.41
N GLN A 111 -2.38 -6.82 8.65
CA GLN A 111 -3.16 -5.64 8.28
C GLN A 111 -3.33 -5.56 6.75
N ILE A 112 -2.26 -5.75 5.97
CA ILE A 112 -2.32 -5.69 4.51
C ILE A 112 -3.17 -6.83 3.96
N ASP A 113 -2.87 -8.08 4.35
CA ASP A 113 -3.65 -9.25 3.92
C ASP A 113 -5.13 -9.10 4.30
N GLY A 114 -5.41 -8.64 5.52
CA GLY A 114 -6.77 -8.41 6.02
C GLY A 114 -7.50 -7.32 5.26
N MET A 115 -6.84 -6.20 4.96
CA MET A 115 -7.44 -5.09 4.21
C MET A 115 -7.67 -5.45 2.75
N VAL A 116 -6.71 -6.11 2.10
CA VAL A 116 -6.88 -6.58 0.72
C VAL A 116 -8.04 -7.56 0.61
N ARG A 117 -8.15 -8.53 1.54
CA ARG A 117 -9.28 -9.46 1.58
C ARG A 117 -10.61 -8.72 1.77
N ARG A 118 -10.69 -7.77 2.69
CA ARG A 118 -11.90 -6.97 2.91
C ARG A 118 -12.30 -6.18 1.67
N ILE A 119 -11.35 -5.56 0.97
CA ILE A 119 -11.59 -4.83 -0.28
C ILE A 119 -12.15 -5.79 -1.34
N GLN A 120 -11.53 -6.97 -1.50
CA GLN A 120 -11.97 -7.97 -2.47
C GLN A 120 -13.38 -8.48 -2.17
N GLU A 121 -13.68 -8.79 -0.91
CA GLU A 121 -15.01 -9.23 -0.46
C GLU A 121 -16.07 -8.14 -0.65
N GLU A 122 -15.78 -6.90 -0.26
CA GLU A 122 -16.69 -5.76 -0.39
C GLU A 122 -17.01 -5.45 -1.86
N ALA A 123 -16.01 -5.55 -2.74
CA ALA A 123 -16.17 -5.31 -4.16
C ALA A 123 -16.81 -6.49 -4.92
N GLY A 124 -16.89 -7.67 -4.30
CA GLY A 124 -17.45 -8.88 -4.92
C GLY A 124 -16.57 -9.44 -6.04
N TRP A 125 -15.26 -9.25 -5.99
CA TRP A 125 -14.34 -9.68 -7.05
C TRP A 125 -13.77 -11.07 -6.81
N ASP A 126 -13.92 -11.96 -7.80
CA ASP A 126 -13.30 -13.30 -7.76
C ASP A 126 -11.76 -13.21 -7.80
N LYS A 127 -11.23 -12.23 -8.53
CA LYS A 127 -9.79 -11.99 -8.69
C LYS A 127 -9.51 -10.50 -8.76
N MET A 128 -8.34 -10.11 -8.25
CA MET A 128 -7.86 -8.73 -8.26
C MET A 128 -6.34 -8.74 -8.27
N ASN A 129 -5.72 -7.82 -9.01
CA ASN A 129 -4.28 -7.64 -8.96
C ASN A 129 -3.89 -6.85 -7.70
N VAL A 130 -2.82 -7.28 -7.02
CA VAL A 130 -2.31 -6.60 -5.83
C VAL A 130 -0.87 -6.20 -6.10
N VAL A 131 -0.58 -4.91 -5.96
CA VAL A 131 0.76 -4.35 -6.15
C VAL A 131 1.20 -3.66 -4.88
N ILE A 132 2.39 -3.99 -4.40
CA ILE A 132 3.04 -3.32 -3.26
C ILE A 132 4.10 -2.37 -3.80
N THR A 133 4.19 -1.17 -3.23
CA THR A 133 5.28 -0.23 -3.47
C THR A 133 5.73 0.42 -2.16
N GLY A 134 6.63 1.40 -2.24
CA GLY A 134 7.18 2.09 -1.08
C GLY A 134 8.43 1.41 -0.51
N GLY A 135 9.21 2.17 0.27
CA GLY A 135 10.57 1.79 0.68
C GLY A 135 10.64 0.53 1.55
N LEU A 136 9.57 0.21 2.26
CA LEU A 136 9.47 -1.00 3.10
C LEU A 136 8.76 -2.16 2.39
N GLY A 137 8.33 -1.98 1.14
CA GLY A 137 7.67 -3.01 0.34
C GLY A 137 8.49 -4.29 0.23
N GLY A 138 9.80 -4.17 -0.01
CA GLY A 138 10.69 -5.34 -0.14
C GLY A 138 10.85 -6.15 1.16
N LEU A 139 10.66 -5.54 2.33
CA LEU A 139 10.70 -6.24 3.62
C LEU A 139 9.41 -7.03 3.88
N ILE A 140 8.28 -6.52 3.39
CA ILE A 140 6.95 -7.02 3.73
C ILE A 140 6.40 -7.96 2.65
N SER A 141 6.69 -7.72 1.38
CA SER A 141 6.07 -8.44 0.27
C SER A 141 6.31 -9.95 0.29
N GLY A 142 7.45 -10.39 0.84
CA GLY A 142 7.78 -11.82 0.96
C GLY A 142 6.99 -12.55 2.06
N GLU A 143 6.41 -11.81 3.00
CA GLU A 143 5.70 -12.35 4.16
C GLU A 143 4.17 -12.37 3.98
N LEU A 144 3.66 -11.73 2.94
CA LEU A 144 2.23 -11.68 2.63
C LEU A 144 1.70 -13.06 2.22
N ARG A 145 0.50 -13.40 2.69
CA ARG A 145 -0.23 -14.57 2.19
C ARG A 145 -0.97 -14.25 0.91
N THR A 146 -1.39 -13.00 0.75
CA THR A 146 -1.97 -12.51 -0.50
C THR A 146 -0.87 -12.44 -1.57
N PRO A 147 -1.05 -13.09 -2.73
CA PRO A 147 -0.14 -12.94 -3.86
C PRO A 147 -0.09 -11.48 -4.31
N ALA A 148 1.09 -10.87 -4.24
CA ALA A 148 1.29 -9.48 -4.62
C ALA A 148 2.60 -9.30 -5.38
N VAL A 149 2.62 -8.33 -6.30
CA VAL A 149 3.83 -7.92 -7.00
C VAL A 149 4.44 -6.73 -6.28
N TYR A 150 5.72 -6.83 -5.91
CA TYR A 150 6.46 -5.67 -5.42
C TYR A 150 7.07 -4.89 -6.58
N ASP A 151 6.70 -3.62 -6.72
CA ASP A 151 7.28 -2.68 -7.68
C ASP A 151 7.78 -1.42 -6.94
N PRO A 152 9.10 -1.29 -6.68
CA PRO A 152 9.66 -0.14 -5.96
C PRO A 152 9.59 1.17 -6.75
N ASP A 153 9.47 1.11 -8.08
CA ASP A 153 9.52 2.29 -8.96
C ASP A 153 8.12 2.72 -9.44
N LEU A 154 7.06 2.16 -8.87
CA LEU A 154 5.68 2.28 -9.35
C LEU A 154 5.25 3.74 -9.52
N THR A 155 5.51 4.59 -8.53
CA THR A 155 5.13 6.01 -8.58
C THR A 155 5.80 6.74 -9.73
N VAL A 156 7.09 6.50 -9.96
CA VAL A 156 7.87 7.14 -11.02
C VAL A 156 7.43 6.62 -12.40
N LYS A 157 7.12 5.31 -12.50
CA LYS A 157 6.52 4.73 -13.70
C LYS A 157 5.17 5.38 -14.01
N GLY A 158 4.33 5.61 -13.01
CA GLY A 158 3.06 6.30 -13.13
C GLY A 158 3.21 7.73 -13.65
N LEU A 159 4.12 8.49 -13.04
CA LEU A 159 4.44 9.85 -13.48
C LEU A 159 4.89 9.87 -14.95
N ARG A 160 5.75 8.93 -15.35
CA ARG A 160 6.20 8.80 -16.75
C ARG A 160 5.03 8.52 -17.70
N LEU A 161 4.13 7.58 -17.35
CA LEU A 161 2.97 7.23 -18.17
C LEU A 161 2.05 8.45 -18.37
N ILE A 162 1.78 9.19 -17.29
CA ILE A 162 0.97 10.42 -17.35
C ILE A 162 1.63 11.46 -18.25
N TYR A 163 2.94 11.71 -18.07
CA TYR A 163 3.68 12.67 -18.88
C TYR A 163 3.65 12.35 -20.37
N GLN A 164 3.80 11.07 -20.74
CA GLN A 164 3.79 10.61 -22.13
C GLN A 164 2.43 10.78 -22.84
N GLN A 165 1.33 10.89 -22.08
CA GLN A 165 0.01 11.14 -22.65
C GLN A 165 -0.38 12.62 -22.70
N CYS A 166 0.26 13.45 -21.88
CA CYS A 166 0.08 14.91 -21.93
C CYS A 166 0.98 15.59 -22.97
N SER A 167 1.97 14.87 -23.51
CA SER A 167 2.92 15.35 -24.52
C SER A 167 2.50 14.90 -25.92
#